data_AF-A0A435I6P4-F1
#
_entry.id   AF-A0A435I6P4-F1
#
_cell.length_a   1.000
_cell.length_b   1.000
_cell.length_c   1.000
_cell.angle_alpha   90.00
_cell.angle_beta   90.00
_cell.angle_gamma   90.00
#
_symmetry.space_group_name_H-M   'P 1'
#
loop_
_entity.id
_entity.type
_entity.pdbx_description
1 polymer ?
#
loop_
_entity_poly.entity_id
_entity_poly.type
_entity_poly.pdbx_seq_one_letter_code
_entity_poly.pdbx_strand_id
1 'polypeptide(L)' 'MSSPILKLVAQRVALGILLLLAVSVLIFAGTQILPGDVAQAILGQSATPESLANLREQLGLNQPAYLRYF' A
#
# COMPACT_ATOMS: atom_id res chain seq x y z
N MET A 1 0.79 41.33 -2.75
CA MET A 1 2.25 41.08 -2.68
C MET A 1 2.45 39.62 -2.31
N SER A 2 2.42 38.72 -3.31
CA SER A 2 2.58 37.28 -3.08
C SER A 2 4.05 37.04 -2.74
N SER A 3 4.35 36.81 -1.46
CA SER A 3 5.73 36.71 -1.00
C SER A 3 6.42 35.55 -1.74
N PRO A 4 7.46 35.80 -2.55
CA PRO A 4 8.04 34.81 -3.46
C PRO A 4 8.57 33.58 -2.70
N ILE A 5 8.93 33.76 -1.43
CA ILE A 5 9.36 32.72 -0.49
C ILE A 5 8.21 31.74 -0.20
N LEU A 6 6.99 32.25 0.04
CA LEU A 6 5.83 31.41 0.35
C LEU A 6 5.48 30.50 -0.84
N LYS A 7 5.59 31.02 -2.06
CA LYS A 7 5.39 30.25 -3.29
C LYS A 7 6.42 29.14 -3.43
N LEU A 8 7.69 29.41 -3.12
CA LEU A 8 8.77 28.42 -3.17
C LEU A 8 8.55 27.30 -2.15
N VAL A 9 8.18 27.66 -0.92
CA VAL A 9 7.92 26.69 0.17
C VAL A 9 6.71 25.82 -0.19
N ALA A 10 5.59 26.43 -0.61
CA ALA A 10 4.40 25.69 -1.01
C ALA A 10 4.67 24.73 -2.17
N GLN A 11 5.46 25.14 -3.16
CA GLN A 11 5.84 24.29 -4.29
C GLN A 11 6.69 23.09 -3.85
N ARG A 12 7.66 23.30 -2.95
CA ARG A 12 8.49 22.20 -2.40
C ARG A 12 7.66 21.22 -1.57
N VAL A 13 6.76 21.72 -0.74
CA VAL A 13 5.85 20.87 0.06
C VAL A 13 4.93 20.07 -0.86
N ALA A 14 4.32 20.70 -1.87
CA ALA A 14 3.47 20.03 -2.83
C ALA A 14 4.21 18.91 -3.60
N LEU A 15 5.46 19.17 -4.03
CA LEU A 15 6.30 18.16 -4.66
C LEU A 15 6.64 17.01 -3.70
N GLY A 16 6.92 17.32 -2.43
CA GLY A 16 7.15 16.30 -1.40
C GLY A 16 5.93 15.41 -1.17
N ILE A 17 4.73 16.01 -1.05
CA ILE A 17 3.47 15.28 -0.90
C ILE A 17 3.21 14.40 -2.13
N LEU A 18 3.43 14.93 -3.33
CA LEU A 18 3.23 14.19 -4.57
C LEU A 18 4.19 13.00 -4.68
N LEU A 19 5.45 13.17 -4.25
CA LEU A 19 6.43 12.08 -4.18
C LEU A 19 6.00 11.01 -3.16
N LEU A 20 5.56 11.42 -1.97
CA LEU A 20 5.07 10.49 -0.94
C LEU A 20 3.86 9.69 -1.45
N LEU A 21 2.93 10.34 -2.15
CA LEU A 21 1.80 9.68 -2.80
C LEU A 21 2.27 8.68 -3.87
N ALA A 22 3.21 9.08 -4.73
CA ALA A 22 3.75 8.18 -5.75
C ALA A 22 4.43 6.96 -5.13
N VAL A 23 5.23 7.14 -4.08
CA VAL A 23 5.87 6.03 -3.35
C VAL A 23 4.83 5.13 -2.68
N SER A 24 3.81 5.70 -2.05
CA SER A 24 2.70 4.93 -1.44
C SER A 24 2.00 4.05 -2.48
N VAL A 25 1.66 4.62 -3.65
CA VAL A 25 1.04 3.88 -4.74
C VAL A 25 1.98 2.79 -5.28
N LEU A 26 3.27 3.08 -5.42
CA LEU A 26 4.26 2.09 -5.88
C LEU A 26 4.42 0.93 -4.91
N ILE A 27 4.47 1.20 -3.59
CA ILE A 27 4.53 0.14 -2.57
C ILE A 27 3.26 -0.69 -2.62
N PHE A 28 2.08 -0.05 -2.65
CA PHE A 28 0.80 -0.75 -2.70
C PHE A 28 0.67 -1.61 -3.98
N ALA A 29 0.96 -1.04 -5.14
CA ALA A 29 0.98 -1.76 -6.41
C ALA A 29 2.00 -2.91 -6.38
N GLY A 30 3.20 -2.67 -5.83
CA GLY A 30 4.20 -3.70 -5.61
C GLY A 30 3.68 -4.86 -4.76
N THR A 31 2.98 -4.58 -3.66
CA THR A 31 2.37 -5.62 -2.81
C THR A 31 1.23 -6.37 -3.50
N GLN A 32 0.52 -5.76 -4.46
CA GLN A 32 -0.52 -6.45 -5.23
C GLN A 32 0.04 -7.26 -6.40
N ILE A 33 1.14 -6.82 -7.01
CA ILE A 33 1.79 -7.48 -8.15
C ILE A 33 2.70 -8.61 -7.67
N LEU A 34 3.16 -8.59 -6.42
CA LEU A 34 3.98 -9.66 -5.85
C LEU A 34 3.25 -11.01 -6.01
N PRO A 35 3.81 -11.96 -6.76
CA PRO A 35 3.22 -13.28 -6.90
C PRO A 35 3.41 -14.03 -5.59
N GLY A 36 2.35 -14.04 -4.79
CA GLY A 36 2.38 -14.57 -3.43
C GLY A 36 1.34 -13.82 -2.62
N ASP A 37 0.29 -14.52 -2.24
CA ASP A 37 -0.70 -13.95 -1.34
C ASP A 37 -0.04 -13.61 0.01
N VAL A 38 -0.44 -12.52 0.66
CA VAL A 38 0.08 -12.13 1.98
C VAL A 38 -0.06 -13.27 2.98
N ALA A 39 -1.14 -14.05 2.90
CA ALA A 39 -1.29 -15.24 3.73
C ALA A 39 -0.28 -16.35 3.38
N GLN A 40 0.11 -16.50 2.11
CA GLN A 40 1.22 -17.37 1.69
C GLN A 40 2.57 -16.87 2.20
N ALA A 41 2.83 -15.56 2.18
CA ALA A 41 4.06 -14.98 2.71
C ALA A 41 4.18 -15.16 4.24
N ILE A 42 3.06 -15.07 4.96
CA ILE A 42 3.00 -15.27 6.42
C ILE A 42 3.14 -16.75 6.79
N LEU A 43 2.48 -17.66 6.07
CA LEU A 43 2.51 -19.10 6.36
C LEU A 43 3.75 -19.81 5.81
N GLY A 44 4.43 -19.19 4.83
CA GLY A 44 5.65 -19.72 4.20
C GLY A 44 5.46 -21.14 3.66
N GLN A 45 6.46 -21.99 3.84
CA GLN A 45 6.44 -23.39 3.38
C GLN A 45 5.41 -24.29 4.08
N SER A 46 4.75 -23.79 5.14
CA SER A 46 3.70 -24.50 5.88
C SER A 46 2.28 -24.12 5.45
N ALA A 47 2.14 -23.37 4.35
CA ALA A 47 0.86 -22.91 3.85
C ALA A 47 0.00 -24.06 3.30
N THR A 48 -0.77 -24.71 4.19
CA THR A 48 -1.83 -25.64 3.77
C THR A 48 -3.02 -24.84 3.20
N PRO A 49 -3.79 -25.39 2.24
CA PRO A 49 -4.92 -24.69 1.63
C PRO A 49 -5.94 -24.15 2.65
N GLU A 50 -6.19 -24.92 3.72
CA GLU A 50 -7.09 -24.52 4.82
C GLU A 50 -6.52 -23.39 5.68
N SER A 51 -5.25 -23.45 6.07
CA SER A 51 -4.63 -22.39 6.88
C SER A 51 -4.55 -21.07 6.11
N LEU A 52 -4.33 -21.14 4.79
CA LEU A 52 -4.40 -20.01 3.87
C LEU A 52 -5.78 -19.37 3.81
N ALA A 53 -6.84 -20.16 3.66
CA ALA A 53 -8.21 -19.66 3.59
C ALA A 53 -8.63 -18.99 4.90
N ASN A 54 -8.32 -19.63 6.04
CA ASN A 54 -8.60 -19.08 7.36
C ASN A 54 -7.85 -17.77 7.61
N LEU A 55 -6.58 -17.70 7.20
CA LEU A 55 -5.76 -16.50 7.39
C LEU A 55 -6.19 -15.36 6.45
N ARG A 56 -6.58 -15.65 5.21
CA ARG A 56 -7.19 -14.65 4.29
C ARG A 56 -8.46 -14.04 4.85
N GLU A 57 -9.29 -14.86 5.48
CA GLU A 57 -10.53 -14.41 6.10
C GLU A 57 -10.26 -13.55 7.33
N GLN A 58 -9.36 -13.99 8.23
CA GLN A 58 -8.96 -13.23 9.41
C GLN A 58 -8.30 -11.88 9.08
N LEU A 59 -7.46 -11.84 8.04
CA LEU A 59 -6.77 -10.63 7.60
C LEU A 59 -7.62 -9.75 6.66
N GLY A 60 -8.87 -10.14 6.36
CA GLY A 60 -9.73 -9.40 5.44
C GLY A 60 -9.16 -9.30 4.01
N LEU A 61 -8.28 -10.21 3.61
CA LEU A 61 -7.64 -10.22 2.29
C LEU A 61 -8.63 -10.56 1.16
N ASN A 62 -9.81 -11.06 1.50
CA ASN A 62 -10.93 -11.25 0.57
C ASN A 62 -11.68 -9.94 0.25
N GLN A 63 -11.42 -8.86 0.98
CA GLN A 63 -12.09 -7.58 0.73
C GLN A 63 -11.44 -6.86 -0.45
N PRO A 64 -12.24 -6.17 -1.29
CA PRO A 64 -11.70 -5.44 -2.43
C PRO A 64 -10.68 -4.37 -2.01
N ALA A 65 -9.67 -4.16 -2.86
CA ALA A 65 -8.48 -3.35 -2.58
C ALA A 65 -8.76 -1.95 -2.02
N TYR A 66 -9.87 -1.33 -2.41
CA TYR A 66 -10.28 -0.02 -1.92
C TYR A 66 -10.69 -0.01 -0.44
N LEU A 67 -11.19 -1.12 0.12
CA LEU A 67 -11.52 -1.25 1.55
C LEU A 67 -10.28 -1.50 2.41
N ARG A 68 -9.23 -2.11 1.86
CA ARG A 68 -7.95 -2.36 2.57
C ARG A 68 -7.02 -1.15 2.59
N TYR A 69 -7.30 -0.16 1.76
CA TYR A 69 -6.47 1.03 1.61
C TYR A 69 -6.84 2.16 2.59
N PHE A 70 -8.09 2.19 3.06
CA PHE A 70 -8.60 3.17 4.03
C PHE A 70 -8.70 2.55 5.43
#